data_AF-A0A6P7F0K4-F1
#
_entry.id   AF-A0A6P7F0K4-F1
#
_cell.length_a   1.000
_cell.length_b   1.000
_cell.length_c   1.000
_cell.angle_alpha   90.00
_cell.angle_beta   90.00
_cell.angle_gamma   90.00
#
_symmetry.space_group_name_H-M   'P 1'
#
loop_
_entity.id
_entity.type
_entity.pdbx_description
1 polymer ?
#
loop_
_entity_poly.entity_id
_entity_poly.type
_entity_poly.pdbx_seq_one_letter_code
_entity_poly.pdbx_strand_id
1 'polypeptide(L)'
;MEEVSNTMITEQPNAVESSASTNSKIIENPENTLKPKVLKAKKRKKPKDSTAPRVPLTGYVRYLNDRREAVRSTNPNLTFADITKMLASEWSNLPVNKKQQYLDAAEQDRERYTKEYNAYKQTEAYKIFTQQQNEKKIKEVKEKEDIVKIPNLAYNNHPGLNKDQQDVDYGNFDIPIFTEEFLDHNKTRDTELRQLRKINIDFEQQNAILSKHIENMKMAISKLEFELIQQEKNNLSLNKHLNHLKNTLIDGFGGTVLPGIKDVATIQNIDNYMTNLHSILLENSSSHSNLLQVVRDIVGKLEFNG
;
A
#
# COMPACT_ATOMS: atom_id res chain seq x y z
N MET A 1 -21.54 -36.79 -48.81
CA MET A 1 -21.46 -37.46 -47.50
C MET A 1 -21.38 -36.33 -46.49
N GLU A 2 -22.46 -35.57 -46.34
CA GLU A 2 -23.65 -35.88 -45.50
C GLU A 2 -23.42 -35.17 -44.14
N GLU A 3 -24.24 -34.19 -43.69
CA GLU A 3 -25.67 -34.27 -43.33
C GLU A 3 -25.93 -35.40 -42.31
N VAL A 4 -26.68 -35.30 -41.19
CA VAL A 4 -27.59 -34.30 -40.58
C VAL A 4 -27.50 -34.51 -39.02
N SER A 5 -28.15 -33.78 -38.08
CA SER A 5 -29.31 -32.88 -38.11
C SER A 5 -29.37 -31.87 -36.93
N ASN A 6 -30.48 -31.12 -36.93
CA ASN A 6 -31.15 -30.35 -35.88
C ASN A 6 -31.48 -31.17 -34.58
N THR A 7 -31.92 -30.62 -33.45
CA THR A 7 -33.16 -29.81 -33.29
C THR A 7 -33.26 -29.01 -31.99
N MET A 8 -33.93 -27.85 -32.06
CA MET A 8 -34.51 -27.12 -30.91
C MET A 8 -35.72 -27.86 -30.29
N ILE A 9 -36.17 -27.41 -29.11
CA ILE A 9 -37.57 -27.13 -28.68
C ILE A 9 -37.62 -27.25 -27.13
N THR A 10 -37.69 -26.15 -26.34
CA THR A 10 -38.84 -25.32 -25.91
C THR A 10 -39.49 -25.82 -24.60
N GLU A 11 -40.07 -24.86 -23.85
CA GLU A 11 -40.99 -24.99 -22.70
C GLU A 11 -40.42 -25.06 -21.26
N GLN A 12 -40.65 -23.97 -20.52
CA GLN A 12 -41.08 -24.06 -19.12
C GLN A 12 -42.58 -24.41 -19.10
N PRO A 13 -43.10 -24.96 -17.98
CA PRO A 13 -43.89 -24.08 -17.13
C PRO A 13 -43.60 -24.20 -15.62
N ASN A 14 -44.36 -23.41 -14.86
CA ASN A 14 -44.15 -22.99 -13.48
C ASN A 14 -44.93 -23.87 -12.45
N ALA A 15 -44.69 -23.59 -11.16
CA ALA A 15 -45.58 -23.76 -9.99
C ALA A 15 -45.53 -25.05 -9.13
N VAL A 16 -45.23 -24.82 -7.83
CA VAL A 16 -45.86 -25.45 -6.62
C VAL A 16 -45.49 -26.95 -6.38
N GLU A 17 -45.11 -27.45 -5.19
CA GLU A 17 -45.66 -27.22 -3.85
C GLU A 17 -44.69 -27.50 -2.67
N SER A 18 -44.86 -26.73 -1.61
CA SER A 18 -44.81 -27.01 -0.16
C SER A 18 -44.26 -28.33 0.43
N SER A 19 -43.39 -28.18 1.44
CA SER A 19 -43.59 -28.76 2.80
C SER A 19 -42.92 -27.80 3.81
N ALA A 20 -43.64 -27.19 4.75
CA ALA A 20 -44.12 -27.73 6.02
C ALA A 20 -42.95 -28.14 6.96
N SER A 21 -42.86 -27.70 8.22
CA SER A 21 -43.96 -27.38 9.14
C SER A 21 -43.74 -26.18 10.07
N THR A 22 -44.84 -25.46 10.25
CA THR A 22 -45.31 -24.76 11.46
C THR A 22 -44.81 -25.33 12.81
N ASN A 23 -44.53 -24.45 13.79
CA ASN A 23 -45.49 -24.31 14.89
C ASN A 23 -45.57 -22.90 15.53
N SER A 24 -46.81 -22.52 15.78
CA SER A 24 -47.39 -21.39 16.54
C SER A 24 -47.44 -21.71 18.06
N LYS A 25 -47.76 -20.85 19.06
CA LYS A 25 -48.27 -19.45 19.15
C LYS A 25 -48.26 -18.97 20.64
N ILE A 26 -48.09 -17.65 20.90
CA ILE A 26 -48.60 -16.84 22.07
C ILE A 26 -47.92 -17.24 23.44
N ILE A 27 -47.78 -16.46 24.53
CA ILE A 27 -48.63 -15.43 25.17
C ILE A 27 -47.84 -14.30 25.91
N GLU A 28 -48.37 -13.07 25.82
CA GLU A 28 -48.33 -11.86 26.72
C GLU A 28 -47.04 -11.21 27.30
N ASN A 29 -46.94 -9.89 27.05
CA ASN A 29 -46.53 -8.82 27.99
C ASN A 29 -47.73 -8.47 28.91
N PRO A 30 -47.59 -7.79 30.09
CA PRO A 30 -46.56 -6.78 30.41
C PRO A 30 -46.04 -6.76 31.88
N GLU A 31 -44.95 -6.03 32.17
CA GLU A 31 -44.99 -4.92 33.15
C GLU A 31 -43.71 -4.05 33.22
N ASN A 32 -43.85 -2.92 33.90
CA ASN A 32 -42.96 -1.76 33.91
C ASN A 32 -41.92 -1.82 35.04
N THR A 33 -40.62 -1.85 34.72
CA THR A 33 -39.56 -1.53 35.70
C THR A 33 -38.57 -0.50 35.15
N LEU A 34 -38.57 0.67 35.81
CA LEU A 34 -37.67 1.79 35.54
C LEU A 34 -36.22 1.41 35.86
N LYS A 35 -35.44 1.01 34.85
CA LYS A 35 -34.01 0.70 35.04
C LYS A 35 -33.18 2.00 35.19
N PRO A 36 -32.33 2.11 36.23
CA PRO A 36 -31.58 3.33 36.50
C PRO A 36 -30.56 3.61 35.39
N LYS A 37 -30.42 4.89 35.05
CA LYS A 37 -29.60 5.37 33.93
C LYS A 37 -28.12 5.42 34.30
N VAL A 38 -27.48 4.24 34.38
CA VAL A 38 -26.04 4.13 34.67
C VAL A 38 -25.25 4.92 33.62
N LEU A 39 -24.60 6.00 34.08
CA LEU A 39 -23.84 6.93 33.25
C LEU A 39 -22.54 6.25 32.77
N LYS A 40 -22.60 5.52 31.65
CA LYS A 40 -21.43 4.92 31.01
C LYS A 40 -20.36 5.98 30.80
N ALA A 41 -19.23 5.85 31.49
CA ALA A 41 -18.12 6.78 31.42
C ALA A 41 -17.68 6.97 29.96
N LYS A 42 -17.74 8.22 29.47
CA LYS A 42 -17.31 8.56 28.10
C LYS A 42 -15.80 8.31 27.99
N LYS A 43 -15.41 7.17 27.39
CA LYS A 43 -14.01 6.92 26.98
C LYS A 43 -13.51 8.17 26.24
N ARG A 44 -12.48 8.82 26.78
CA ARG A 44 -11.93 10.08 26.23
C ARG A 44 -11.56 9.83 24.77
N LYS A 45 -12.11 10.63 23.85
CA LYS A 45 -11.77 10.52 22.43
C LYS A 45 -10.25 10.77 22.31
N LYS A 46 -9.52 9.84 21.68
CA LYS A 46 -8.09 10.02 21.38
C LYS A 46 -7.91 11.36 20.66
N PRO A 47 -6.83 12.12 20.93
CA PRO A 47 -6.56 13.38 20.23
C PRO A 47 -6.53 13.10 18.73
N LYS A 48 -7.55 13.61 18.04
CA LYS A 48 -7.62 13.63 16.59
C LYS A 48 -6.74 14.80 16.16
N ASP A 49 -5.77 14.54 15.29
CA ASP A 49 -5.03 15.65 14.69
C ASP A 49 -6.02 16.57 13.98
N SER A 50 -5.98 17.87 14.31
CA SER A 50 -6.87 18.88 13.75
C SER A 50 -6.60 19.16 12.27
N THR A 51 -5.43 18.75 11.77
CA THR A 51 -5.00 18.87 10.38
C THR A 51 -5.26 17.60 9.55
N ALA A 52 -5.68 16.49 10.19
CA ALA A 52 -5.99 15.26 9.47
C ALA A 52 -7.33 15.36 8.71
N PRO A 53 -7.39 14.91 7.45
CA PRO A 53 -8.64 14.82 6.68
C PRO A 53 -9.76 14.10 7.42
N ARG A 54 -11.00 14.54 7.18
CA ARG A 54 -12.18 14.01 7.86
C ARG A 54 -12.61 12.69 7.21
N VAL A 55 -12.72 11.64 8.02
CA VAL A 55 -13.13 10.29 7.58
C VAL A 55 -14.47 10.38 6.83
N PRO A 56 -14.59 9.76 5.64
CA PRO A 56 -15.76 9.86 4.78
C PRO A 56 -16.95 9.13 5.40
N LEU A 57 -18.15 9.56 5.02
CA LEU A 57 -19.40 8.95 5.50
C LEU A 57 -19.86 7.88 4.53
N THR A 58 -20.22 6.70 5.03
CA THR A 58 -20.88 5.66 4.22
C THR A 58 -22.24 6.16 3.72
N GLY A 59 -22.72 5.61 2.59
CA GLY A 59 -23.99 6.06 1.99
C GLY A 59 -25.18 5.94 2.94
N TYR A 60 -25.21 4.88 3.75
CA TYR A 60 -26.20 4.72 4.81
C TYR A 60 -26.12 5.84 5.87
N VAL A 61 -24.92 6.17 6.37
CA VAL A 61 -24.77 7.24 7.39
C VAL A 61 -25.04 8.63 6.78
N ARG A 62 -24.75 8.83 5.50
CA ARG A 62 -25.12 10.03 4.74
C ARG A 62 -26.64 10.18 4.67
N TYR A 63 -27.36 9.14 4.27
CA TYR A 63 -28.82 9.07 4.28
C TYR A 63 -29.43 9.30 5.68
N LEU A 64 -28.89 8.64 6.71
CA LEU A 64 -29.35 8.83 8.09
C LEU A 64 -29.22 10.29 8.52
N ASN A 65 -28.11 10.95 8.21
CA ASN A 65 -27.90 12.34 8.62
C ASN A 65 -28.83 13.31 7.89
N ASP A 66 -29.04 13.10 6.59
CA ASP A 66 -29.93 13.89 5.75
C ASP A 66 -31.39 13.81 6.22
N ARG A 67 -31.89 12.60 6.50
CA ARG A 67 -33.29 12.37 6.90
C ARG A 67 -33.56 12.61 8.39
N ARG A 68 -32.56 12.48 9.27
CA ARG A 68 -32.74 12.61 10.75
C ARG A 68 -33.22 13.99 11.18
N GLU A 69 -32.78 15.06 10.53
CA GLU A 69 -33.23 16.43 10.82
C GLU A 69 -34.74 16.55 10.56
N ALA A 70 -35.19 16.10 9.38
CA ALA A 70 -36.60 16.12 8.98
C ALA A 70 -37.48 15.25 9.90
N VAL A 71 -37.09 13.99 10.15
CA VAL A 71 -37.88 13.08 11.00
C VAL A 71 -37.95 13.55 12.45
N ARG A 72 -36.88 14.18 12.98
CA ARG A 72 -36.87 14.81 14.30
C ARG A 72 -37.84 15.99 14.38
N SER A 73 -37.88 16.84 13.35
CA SER A 73 -38.78 18.00 13.31
C SER A 73 -40.24 17.58 13.20
N THR A 74 -40.55 16.50 12.46
CA THR A 74 -41.90 15.93 12.37
C THR A 74 -42.30 15.16 13.64
N ASN A 75 -41.34 14.56 14.35
CA ASN A 75 -41.59 13.72 15.53
C ASN A 75 -40.73 14.16 16.74
N PRO A 76 -40.96 15.36 17.30
CA PRO A 76 -40.13 15.92 18.37
C PRO A 76 -40.19 15.11 19.67
N ASN A 77 -41.23 14.28 19.85
CA ASN A 77 -41.43 13.43 21.02
C ASN A 77 -40.67 12.10 20.97
N LEU A 78 -40.12 11.70 19.81
CA LEU A 78 -39.39 10.44 19.66
C LEU A 78 -37.93 10.58 20.09
N THR A 79 -37.37 9.52 20.69
CA THR A 79 -35.95 9.54 21.06
C THR A 79 -35.04 9.39 19.83
N PHE A 80 -33.79 9.82 19.96
CA PHE A 80 -32.77 9.61 18.92
C PHE A 80 -32.62 8.14 18.48
N ALA A 81 -32.85 7.19 19.41
CA ALA A 81 -32.79 5.76 19.11
C ALA A 81 -33.97 5.34 18.22
N ASP A 82 -35.18 5.79 18.53
CA ASP A 82 -36.40 5.46 17.78
C ASP A 82 -36.36 6.05 16.37
N ILE A 83 -35.95 7.31 16.24
CA ILE A 83 -35.72 7.97 14.95
C ILE A 83 -34.68 7.20 14.12
N THR A 84 -33.57 6.76 14.73
CA THR A 84 -32.55 6.00 14.02
C THR A 84 -33.04 4.60 13.61
N LYS A 85 -33.88 3.95 14.42
CA LYS A 85 -34.51 2.66 14.09
C LYS A 85 -35.51 2.77 12.94
N MET A 86 -36.31 3.84 12.92
CA MET A 86 -37.24 4.15 11.83
C MET A 86 -36.50 4.34 10.51
N LEU A 87 -35.46 5.18 10.49
CA LEU A 87 -34.64 5.44 9.30
C LEU A 87 -33.83 4.22 8.83
N ALA A 88 -33.45 3.31 9.72
CA ALA A 88 -32.83 2.04 9.35
C ALA A 88 -33.79 1.13 8.56
N SER A 89 -35.06 1.08 8.97
CA SER A 89 -36.12 0.40 8.22
C SER A 89 -36.37 1.06 6.87
N GLU A 90 -36.45 2.40 6.84
CA GLU A 90 -36.65 3.18 5.61
C GLU A 90 -35.52 2.96 4.59
N TRP A 91 -34.25 2.97 5.02
CA TRP A 91 -33.09 2.65 4.18
C TRP A 91 -33.09 1.22 3.61
N SER A 92 -33.67 0.27 4.37
CA SER A 92 -33.78 -1.12 3.95
C SER A 92 -34.80 -1.27 2.82
N ASN A 93 -35.90 -0.51 2.89
CA ASN A 93 -36.98 -0.47 1.92
C ASN A 93 -36.81 0.60 0.81
N LEU A 94 -35.71 1.37 0.84
CA LEU A 94 -35.47 2.46 -0.11
C LEU A 94 -35.25 1.92 -1.54
N PRO A 95 -35.89 2.50 -2.58
CA PRO A 95 -35.69 2.08 -3.96
C PRO A 95 -34.23 2.10 -4.38
N VAL A 96 -33.79 1.09 -5.14
CA VAL A 96 -32.39 0.89 -5.53
C VAL A 96 -31.77 2.15 -6.15
N ASN A 97 -32.47 2.83 -7.06
CA ASN A 97 -32.01 4.08 -7.67
C ASN A 97 -31.70 5.19 -6.66
N LYS A 98 -32.52 5.33 -5.61
CA LYS A 98 -32.30 6.33 -4.55
C LYS A 98 -31.20 5.89 -3.59
N LYS A 99 -31.12 4.60 -3.28
CA LYS A 99 -30.06 4.00 -2.47
C LYS A 99 -28.68 4.17 -3.14
N GLN A 100 -28.61 3.96 -4.45
CA GLN A 100 -27.40 4.08 -5.25
C GLN A 100 -26.84 5.50 -5.24
N GLN A 101 -27.68 6.54 -5.37
CA GLN A 101 -27.26 7.95 -5.27
C GLN A 101 -26.47 8.25 -3.97
N TYR A 102 -26.87 7.67 -2.84
CA TYR A 102 -26.13 7.83 -1.57
C TYR A 102 -24.85 6.97 -1.50
N LEU A 103 -24.81 5.82 -2.19
CA LEU A 103 -23.62 4.97 -2.28
C LEU A 103 -22.56 5.62 -3.17
N ASP A 104 -22.93 6.10 -4.36
CA ASP A 104 -22.03 6.78 -5.30
C ASP A 104 -21.45 8.06 -4.66
N ALA A 105 -22.29 8.86 -3.99
CA ALA A 105 -21.84 10.04 -3.25
C ALA A 105 -20.93 9.72 -2.05
N ALA A 106 -21.04 8.51 -1.47
CA ALA A 106 -20.11 8.04 -0.43
C ALA A 106 -18.80 7.50 -1.01
N GLU A 107 -18.85 6.91 -2.21
CA GLU A 107 -17.67 6.42 -2.91
C GLU A 107 -16.80 7.57 -3.43
N GLN A 108 -17.41 8.62 -3.98
CA GLN A 108 -16.71 9.87 -4.33
C GLN A 108 -16.07 10.54 -3.08
N ASP A 109 -16.76 10.50 -1.93
CA ASP A 109 -16.25 10.99 -0.65
C ASP A 109 -15.05 10.15 -0.16
N ARG A 110 -15.11 8.83 -0.37
CA ARG A 110 -14.03 7.87 -0.09
C ARG A 110 -12.80 8.16 -0.94
N GLU A 111 -12.95 8.36 -2.25
CA GLU A 111 -11.86 8.72 -3.15
C GLU A 111 -11.20 10.05 -2.76
N ARG A 112 -12.02 11.09 -2.49
CA ARG A 112 -11.50 12.40 -2.08
C ARG A 112 -10.69 12.28 -0.79
N TYR A 113 -11.24 11.60 0.23
CA TYR A 113 -10.51 11.32 1.47
C TYR A 113 -9.22 10.53 1.22
N THR A 114 -9.21 9.52 0.34
CA THR A 114 -7.99 8.76 0.03
C THR A 114 -6.91 9.66 -0.58
N LYS A 115 -7.28 10.57 -1.49
CA LYS A 115 -6.36 11.57 -2.07
C LYS A 115 -5.83 12.54 -1.01
N GLU A 116 -6.73 13.16 -0.24
CA GLU A 116 -6.38 14.09 0.85
C GLU A 116 -5.50 13.42 1.92
N TYR A 117 -5.81 12.18 2.33
CA TYR A 117 -5.08 11.45 3.37
C TYR A 117 -3.69 11.01 2.91
N ASN A 118 -3.52 10.68 1.63
CA ASN A 118 -2.21 10.38 1.06
C ASN A 118 -1.33 11.63 0.96
N ALA A 119 -1.90 12.80 0.62
CA ALA A 119 -1.18 14.07 0.67
C ALA A 119 -0.81 14.44 2.12
N TYR A 120 -1.76 14.34 3.05
CA TYR A 120 -1.54 14.60 4.49
C TYR A 120 -0.40 13.74 5.08
N LYS A 121 -0.31 12.45 4.71
CA LYS A 121 0.81 11.55 5.11
C LYS A 121 2.20 12.05 4.73
N GLN A 122 2.32 12.88 3.69
CA GLN A 122 3.59 13.43 3.22
C GLN A 122 4.00 14.70 3.97
N THR A 123 3.08 15.32 4.72
CA THR A 123 3.32 16.58 5.45
C THR A 123 4.18 16.39 6.70
N GLU A 124 4.92 17.43 7.08
CA GLU A 124 5.65 17.48 8.35
C GLU A 124 4.72 17.35 9.57
N ALA A 125 3.48 17.85 9.48
CA ALA A 125 2.48 17.70 10.53
C ALA A 125 2.21 16.22 10.85
N TYR A 126 2.04 15.36 9.83
CA TYR A 126 1.85 13.93 10.03
C TYR A 126 3.11 13.25 10.62
N LYS A 127 4.31 13.66 10.21
CA LYS A 127 5.57 13.13 10.77
C LYS A 127 5.70 13.47 12.26
N ILE A 128 5.49 14.74 12.62
CA ILE A 128 5.53 15.23 14.00
C ILE A 128 4.45 14.54 14.86
N PHE A 129 3.22 14.44 14.38
CA PHE A 129 2.14 13.71 15.07
C PHE A 129 2.51 12.24 15.29
N THR A 130 3.03 11.56 14.28
CA THR A 130 3.45 10.14 14.38
C THR A 130 4.59 9.96 15.37
N GLN A 131 5.59 10.85 15.35
CA GLN A 131 6.69 10.84 16.31
C GLN A 131 6.19 11.04 17.75
N GLN A 132 5.35 12.04 18.01
CA GLN A 132 4.78 12.28 19.34
C GLN A 132 3.95 11.10 19.87
N GLN A 133 3.24 10.38 18.99
CA GLN A 133 2.49 9.18 19.39
C GLN A 133 3.42 8.00 19.74
N ASN A 134 4.54 7.85 19.01
CA ASN A 134 5.54 6.83 19.31
C ASN A 134 6.32 7.16 20.59
N GLU A 135 6.73 8.40 20.80
CA GLU A 135 7.38 8.84 22.03
C GLU A 135 6.48 8.66 23.27
N LYS A 136 5.17 8.93 23.15
CA LYS A 136 4.21 8.65 24.24
C LYS A 136 4.11 7.16 24.54
N LYS A 137 4.01 6.29 23.52
CA LYS A 137 4.04 4.83 23.72
C LYS A 137 5.34 4.35 24.35
N ILE A 138 6.48 4.87 23.92
CA ILE A 138 7.80 4.49 24.48
C ILE A 138 7.90 4.92 25.94
N LYS A 139 7.37 6.09 26.30
CA LYS A 139 7.28 6.54 27.71
C LYS A 139 6.32 5.66 28.53
N GLU A 140 5.12 5.37 28.02
CA GLU A 140 4.15 4.46 28.65
C GLU A 140 4.66 3.01 28.83
N VAL A 141 5.63 2.57 28.00
CA VAL A 141 6.30 1.27 28.15
C VAL A 141 7.42 1.36 29.19
N LYS A 142 8.32 2.37 29.11
CA LYS A 142 9.40 2.54 30.09
C LYS A 142 8.90 2.76 31.51
N GLU A 143 7.85 3.57 31.68
CA GLU A 143 7.19 3.82 32.96
C GLU A 143 6.58 2.54 33.57
N LYS A 144 6.26 1.53 32.75
CA LYS A 144 5.85 0.19 33.20
C LYS A 144 7.03 -0.75 33.47
N GLU A 145 8.15 -0.60 32.77
CA GLU A 145 9.36 -1.39 32.99
C GLU A 145 10.10 -0.97 34.28
N ASP A 146 10.10 0.33 34.61
CA ASP A 146 10.79 0.85 35.81
C ASP A 146 10.07 0.48 37.13
N ILE A 147 8.76 0.17 37.08
CA ILE A 147 7.99 -0.36 38.22
C ILE A 147 8.42 -1.81 38.59
N VAL A 148 9.05 -2.56 37.68
CA VAL A 148 9.37 -3.99 37.86
C VAL A 148 10.73 -4.21 38.56
N LYS A 149 11.50 -3.15 38.84
CA LYS A 149 12.88 -3.25 39.39
C LYS A 149 12.98 -2.82 40.86
N ILE A 150 12.52 -3.67 41.77
CA ILE A 150 12.93 -3.63 43.19
C ILE A 150 13.90 -4.80 43.47
N PRO A 151 15.04 -4.61 44.17
CA PRO A 151 16.07 -5.64 44.28
C PRO A 151 15.66 -6.86 45.13
N ASN A 152 16.15 -8.01 44.68
CA ASN A 152 16.03 -9.30 45.36
C ASN A 152 16.93 -9.33 46.62
N LEU A 153 16.35 -9.55 47.81
CA LEU A 153 17.07 -9.72 49.07
C LEU A 153 16.90 -11.16 49.58
N ALA A 154 17.96 -11.95 49.48
CA ALA A 154 18.02 -13.29 50.06
C ALA A 154 18.51 -13.23 51.52
N TYR A 155 17.94 -14.07 52.40
CA TYR A 155 18.66 -15.15 53.07
C TYR A 155 17.72 -16.09 53.85
N ASN A 156 18.15 -17.35 54.01
CA ASN A 156 17.36 -18.44 54.60
C ASN A 156 17.32 -18.41 56.14
N ASN A 157 16.26 -18.98 56.75
CA ASN A 157 16.35 -20.11 57.71
C ASN A 157 14.98 -20.63 58.18
N HIS A 158 14.86 -21.96 58.35
CA HIS A 158 13.72 -22.73 58.92
C HIS A 158 13.65 -22.60 60.48
N PRO A 159 12.66 -23.17 61.22
CA PRO A 159 11.58 -24.12 60.85
C PRO A 159 10.16 -23.81 61.40
N GLY A 160 9.13 -24.60 61.01
CA GLY A 160 7.94 -24.81 61.86
C GLY A 160 6.55 -24.76 61.19
N LEU A 161 5.87 -25.91 61.21
CA LEU A 161 4.42 -26.15 61.10
C LEU A 161 3.47 -24.92 61.15
N ASN A 162 2.70 -24.69 60.08
CA ASN A 162 1.27 -25.08 60.03
C ASN A 162 0.67 -24.91 58.64
N LYS A 163 -0.45 -25.60 58.39
CA LYS A 163 -1.35 -25.27 57.27
C LYS A 163 -2.04 -23.95 57.61
N ASP A 164 -2.10 -23.03 56.65
CA ASP A 164 -3.34 -22.34 56.25
C ASP A 164 -3.07 -21.45 55.03
N GLN A 165 -4.15 -20.96 54.42
CA GLN A 165 -4.16 -20.30 53.11
C GLN A 165 -3.23 -19.08 53.06
N GLN A 166 -2.49 -18.92 51.97
CA GLN A 166 -1.83 -17.66 51.61
C GLN A 166 -2.18 -17.30 50.17
N ASP A 167 -2.77 -16.12 50.03
CA ASP A 167 -3.36 -15.64 48.81
C ASP A 167 -2.31 -15.34 47.75
N VAL A 168 -2.54 -15.83 46.54
CA VAL A 168 -1.76 -15.44 45.36
C VAL A 168 -2.34 -14.11 44.88
N ASP A 169 -1.63 -13.01 45.12
CA ASP A 169 -2.04 -11.65 44.74
C ASP A 169 -2.13 -11.49 43.21
N TYR A 170 -3.27 -11.90 42.65
CA TYR A 170 -3.69 -11.60 41.29
C TYR A 170 -4.18 -10.15 41.24
N GLY A 171 -3.25 -9.23 41.02
CA GLY A 171 -3.43 -7.78 40.89
C GLY A 171 -4.87 -7.28 40.68
N ASN A 172 -5.56 -7.09 41.80
CA ASN A 172 -6.74 -6.23 41.98
C ASN A 172 -7.92 -6.41 40.99
N PHE A 173 -8.26 -7.65 40.62
CA PHE A 173 -9.59 -7.98 40.05
C PHE A 173 -10.15 -9.25 40.69
N ASP A 174 -10.52 -9.13 41.96
CA ASP A 174 -11.17 -10.20 42.74
C ASP A 174 -12.66 -10.32 42.35
N ILE A 175 -12.90 -10.67 41.07
CA ILE A 175 -14.23 -10.92 40.52
C ILE A 175 -14.61 -12.36 40.87
N PRO A 176 -15.61 -12.60 41.74
CA PRO A 176 -15.84 -13.94 42.27
C PRO A 176 -16.19 -14.94 41.16
N ILE A 177 -15.60 -16.12 41.23
CA ILE A 177 -15.75 -17.17 40.22
C ILE A 177 -17.24 -17.52 40.08
N PHE A 178 -17.69 -17.74 38.83
CA PHE A 178 -19.09 -18.01 38.47
C PHE A 178 -20.10 -16.85 38.65
N THR A 179 -19.65 -15.63 38.94
CA THR A 179 -20.51 -14.43 38.81
C THR A 179 -20.79 -14.05 37.36
N GLU A 180 -21.87 -13.31 37.12
CA GLU A 180 -22.18 -12.72 35.80
C GLU A 180 -21.03 -11.81 35.32
N GLU A 181 -20.40 -11.07 36.23
CA GLU A 181 -19.23 -10.22 35.96
C GLU A 181 -17.98 -11.03 35.55
N PHE A 182 -17.73 -12.19 36.18
CA PHE A 182 -16.64 -13.09 35.79
C PHE A 182 -16.85 -13.63 34.37
N LEU A 183 -18.08 -14.04 34.04
CA LEU A 183 -18.44 -14.55 32.72
C LEU A 183 -18.30 -13.48 31.63
N ASP A 184 -18.79 -12.26 31.87
CA ASP A 184 -18.67 -11.15 30.91
C ASP A 184 -17.23 -10.62 30.78
N HIS A 185 -16.43 -10.64 31.87
CA HIS A 185 -14.99 -10.34 31.80
C HIS A 185 -14.25 -11.38 30.95
N ASN A 186 -14.47 -12.67 31.22
CA ASN A 186 -13.87 -13.77 30.47
C ASN A 186 -14.20 -13.67 28.97
N LYS A 187 -15.49 -13.52 28.65
CA LYS A 187 -16.00 -13.31 27.29
C LYS A 187 -15.40 -12.08 26.62
N THR A 188 -15.24 -10.97 27.35
CA THR A 188 -14.59 -9.76 26.84
C THR A 188 -13.14 -10.06 26.46
N ARG A 189 -12.33 -10.62 27.36
CA ARG A 189 -10.94 -11.00 27.04
C ARG A 189 -10.85 -11.99 25.89
N ASP A 190 -11.76 -12.94 25.81
CA ASP A 190 -11.80 -13.92 24.72
C ASP A 190 -12.08 -13.25 23.36
N THR A 191 -12.94 -12.23 23.33
CA THR A 191 -13.14 -11.41 22.12
C THR A 191 -11.92 -10.56 21.78
N GLU A 192 -11.23 -10.00 22.77
CA GLU A 192 -9.98 -9.25 22.58
C GLU A 192 -8.86 -10.15 22.05
N LEU A 193 -8.68 -11.36 22.61
CA LEU A 193 -7.72 -12.35 22.13
C LEU A 193 -8.01 -12.78 20.68
N ARG A 194 -9.28 -12.95 20.30
CA ARG A 194 -9.68 -13.24 18.92
C ARG A 194 -9.36 -12.07 17.98
N GLN A 195 -9.59 -10.83 18.41
CA GLN A 195 -9.23 -9.63 17.64
C GLN A 195 -7.71 -9.50 17.48
N LEU A 196 -6.93 -9.70 18.55
CA LEU A 196 -5.46 -9.67 18.52
C LEU A 196 -4.89 -10.75 17.59
N ARG A 197 -5.40 -11.98 17.65
CA ARG A 197 -5.02 -13.06 16.73
C ARG A 197 -5.30 -12.69 15.28
N LYS A 198 -6.48 -12.13 14.97
CA LYS A 198 -6.81 -11.66 13.63
C LYS A 198 -5.85 -10.56 13.16
N ILE A 199 -5.62 -9.54 13.99
CA ILE A 199 -4.73 -8.42 13.67
C ILE A 199 -3.29 -8.91 13.45
N ASN A 200 -2.82 -9.89 14.22
CA ASN A 200 -1.49 -10.47 14.02
C ASN A 200 -1.38 -11.22 12.68
N ILE A 201 -2.39 -12.02 12.31
CA ILE A 201 -2.45 -12.68 11.00
C ILE A 201 -2.48 -11.65 9.86
N ASP A 202 -3.26 -10.57 10.00
CA ASP A 202 -3.32 -9.48 9.02
C ASP A 202 -1.94 -8.79 8.87
N PHE A 203 -1.16 -8.63 9.95
CA PHE A 203 0.21 -8.09 9.91
C PHE A 203 1.23 -9.08 9.33
N GLU A 204 1.14 -10.37 9.67
CA GLU A 204 1.99 -11.43 9.10
C GLU A 204 1.82 -11.50 7.57
N GLN A 205 0.59 -11.40 7.08
CA GLN A 205 0.30 -11.30 5.65
C GLN A 205 0.90 -10.04 5.00
N GLN A 206 0.78 -8.88 5.64
CA GLN A 206 1.40 -7.64 5.14
C GLN A 206 2.93 -7.74 5.09
N ASN A 207 3.55 -8.33 6.11
CA ASN A 207 4.99 -8.56 6.16
C ASN A 207 5.46 -9.55 5.07
N ALA A 208 4.68 -10.58 4.77
CA ALA A 208 4.96 -11.50 3.67
C ALA A 208 4.89 -10.81 2.30
N ILE A 209 3.86 -9.99 2.06
CA ILE A 209 3.71 -9.19 0.84
C ILE A 209 4.88 -8.20 0.68
N LEU A 210 5.25 -7.50 1.76
CA LEU A 210 6.36 -6.55 1.75
C LEU A 210 7.70 -7.25 1.50
N SER A 211 7.94 -8.40 2.13
CA SER A 211 9.14 -9.21 1.92
C SER A 211 9.28 -9.62 0.44
N LYS A 212 8.18 -10.09 -0.17
CA LYS A 212 8.15 -10.43 -1.60
C LYS A 212 8.38 -9.22 -2.51
N HIS A 213 7.89 -8.04 -2.14
CA HIS A 213 8.16 -6.82 -2.91
C HIS A 213 9.64 -6.40 -2.81
N ILE A 214 10.25 -6.52 -1.63
CA ILE A 214 11.70 -6.28 -1.42
C ILE A 214 12.53 -7.26 -2.26
N GLU A 215 12.16 -8.55 -2.28
CA GLU A 215 12.82 -9.56 -3.11
C GLU A 215 12.73 -9.23 -4.61
N ASN A 216 11.53 -8.91 -5.11
CA ASN A 216 11.34 -8.48 -6.50
C ASN A 216 12.19 -7.24 -6.85
N MET A 217 12.29 -6.26 -5.96
CA MET A 217 13.14 -5.07 -6.18
C MET A 217 14.63 -5.43 -6.19
N LYS A 218 15.09 -6.31 -5.29
CA LYS A 218 16.48 -6.80 -5.31
C LYS A 218 16.82 -7.51 -6.63
N MET A 219 15.93 -8.37 -7.12
CA MET A 219 16.11 -9.03 -8.42
C MET A 219 16.19 -8.02 -9.58
N ALA A 220 15.36 -6.97 -9.56
CA ALA A 220 15.39 -5.91 -10.55
C ALA A 220 16.71 -5.10 -10.50
N ILE A 221 17.20 -4.78 -9.30
CA ILE A 221 18.49 -4.11 -9.10
C ILE A 221 19.63 -4.97 -9.66
N SER A 222 19.73 -6.24 -9.27
CA SER A 222 20.79 -7.14 -9.77
C SER A 222 20.73 -7.37 -11.28
N LYS A 223 19.55 -7.32 -11.89
CA LYS A 223 19.40 -7.34 -13.35
C LYS A 223 19.94 -6.06 -14.01
N LEU A 224 19.63 -4.89 -13.44
CA LEU A 224 20.12 -3.60 -13.93
C LEU A 224 21.64 -3.46 -13.75
N GLU A 225 22.19 -3.93 -12.63
CA GLU A 225 23.63 -4.01 -12.37
C GLU A 225 24.34 -4.89 -13.43
N PHE A 226 23.77 -6.06 -13.74
CA PHE A 226 24.29 -6.92 -14.80
C PHE A 226 24.22 -6.27 -16.19
N GLU A 227 23.08 -5.66 -16.54
CA GLU A 227 22.91 -4.95 -17.81
C GLU A 227 23.89 -3.78 -17.94
N LEU A 228 24.12 -3.02 -16.87
CA LEU A 228 25.10 -1.92 -16.83
C LEU A 228 26.52 -2.43 -17.08
N ILE A 229 26.94 -3.52 -16.42
CA ILE A 229 28.26 -4.13 -16.64
C ILE A 229 28.44 -4.61 -18.09
N GLN A 230 27.40 -5.19 -18.71
CA GLN A 230 27.46 -5.56 -20.13
C GLN A 230 27.53 -4.33 -21.04
N GLN A 231 26.81 -3.25 -20.74
CA GLN A 231 26.87 -2.00 -21.50
C GLN A 231 28.23 -1.30 -21.36
N GLU A 232 28.85 -1.30 -20.19
CA GLU A 232 30.22 -0.80 -20.00
C GLU A 232 31.22 -1.62 -20.82
N LYS A 233 31.12 -2.96 -20.81
CA LYS A 233 31.96 -3.84 -21.62
C LYS A 233 31.79 -3.58 -23.12
N ASN A 234 30.56 -3.41 -23.59
CA ASN A 234 30.27 -3.07 -24.99
C ASN A 234 30.85 -1.71 -25.36
N ASN A 235 30.59 -0.67 -24.57
CA ASN A 235 31.17 0.66 -24.79
C ASN A 235 32.69 0.65 -24.78
N LEU A 236 33.33 -0.15 -23.90
CA LEU A 236 34.77 -0.33 -23.90
C LEU A 236 35.28 -0.98 -25.20
N SER A 237 34.55 -1.96 -25.74
CA SER A 237 34.88 -2.56 -27.04
C SER A 237 34.72 -1.56 -28.18
N LEU A 238 33.60 -0.84 -28.24
CA LEU A 238 33.35 0.20 -29.25
C LEU A 238 34.43 1.28 -29.21
N ASN A 239 34.84 1.74 -28.02
CA ASN A 239 35.94 2.69 -27.87
C ASN A 239 37.29 2.11 -28.34
N LYS A 240 37.55 0.80 -28.15
CA LYS A 240 38.75 0.15 -28.72
C LYS A 240 38.72 0.13 -30.24
N HIS A 241 37.59 -0.23 -30.86
CA HIS A 241 37.45 -0.21 -32.32
C HIS A 241 37.57 1.22 -32.88
N LEU A 242 36.96 2.21 -32.22
CA LEU A 242 37.05 3.63 -32.59
C LEU A 242 38.49 4.14 -32.49
N ASN A 243 39.21 3.84 -31.41
CA ASN A 243 40.61 4.22 -31.26
C ASN A 243 41.52 3.50 -32.28
N HIS A 244 41.24 2.23 -32.59
CA HIS A 244 41.95 1.50 -33.64
C HIS A 244 41.75 2.18 -35.01
N LEU A 245 40.50 2.45 -35.39
CA LEU A 245 40.15 3.18 -36.63
C LEU A 245 40.85 4.53 -36.69
N LYS A 246 40.79 5.33 -35.61
CA LYS A 246 41.46 6.63 -35.56
C LYS A 246 42.97 6.51 -35.74
N ASN A 247 43.62 5.55 -35.07
CA ASN A 247 45.05 5.32 -35.23
C ASN A 247 45.40 4.89 -36.67
N THR A 248 44.67 3.96 -37.28
CA THR A 248 44.91 3.56 -38.68
C THR A 248 44.71 4.71 -39.67
N LEU A 249 43.75 5.62 -39.41
CA LEU A 249 43.59 6.83 -40.21
C LEU A 249 44.75 7.82 -40.00
N ILE A 250 45.24 8.01 -38.76
CA ILE A 250 46.39 8.87 -38.46
C ILE A 250 47.67 8.31 -39.11
N ASP A 251 47.93 7.01 -39.00
CA ASP A 251 49.08 6.36 -39.62
C ASP A 251 49.03 6.43 -41.15
N GLY A 252 47.82 6.36 -41.72
CA GLY A 252 47.59 6.52 -43.16
C GLY A 252 47.78 7.95 -43.67
N PHE A 253 47.19 8.94 -42.98
CA PHE A 253 47.17 10.35 -43.42
C PHE A 253 48.26 11.23 -42.78
N GLY A 254 49.08 10.70 -41.87
CA GLY A 254 50.13 11.48 -41.18
C GLY A 254 51.22 12.05 -42.09
N GLY A 255 51.38 11.50 -43.30
CA GLY A 255 52.25 12.05 -44.35
C GLY A 255 51.57 12.99 -45.34
N THR A 256 50.24 13.20 -45.24
CA THR A 256 49.47 14.00 -46.20
C THR A 256 48.98 15.30 -45.59
N VAL A 257 49.28 16.42 -46.25
CA VAL A 257 48.74 17.74 -45.92
C VAL A 257 47.60 18.04 -46.88
N LEU A 258 46.45 18.49 -46.37
CA LEU A 258 45.30 18.80 -47.20
C LEU A 258 45.50 20.13 -47.97
N PRO A 259 45.05 20.23 -49.23
CA PRO A 259 45.07 21.49 -49.98
C PRO A 259 44.39 22.62 -49.19
N GLY A 260 45.12 23.72 -48.95
CA GLY A 260 44.62 24.89 -48.20
C GLY A 260 44.64 24.79 -46.68
N ILE A 261 44.90 23.61 -46.09
CA ILE A 261 44.89 23.38 -44.63
C ILE A 261 46.24 22.80 -44.21
N LYS A 262 46.97 23.51 -43.34
CA LYS A 262 48.34 23.12 -42.92
C LYS A 262 48.38 22.04 -41.83
N ASP A 263 47.23 21.66 -41.29
CA ASP A 263 47.16 20.70 -40.18
C ASP A 263 47.29 19.25 -40.66
N VAL A 264 48.13 18.49 -39.96
CA VAL A 264 48.32 17.06 -40.17
C VAL A 264 47.30 16.28 -39.33
N ALA A 265 46.96 15.06 -39.76
CA ALA A 265 46.11 14.13 -39.02
C ALA A 265 46.69 13.78 -37.62
N THR A 266 45.89 13.96 -36.57
CA THR A 266 46.21 13.69 -35.16
C THR A 266 44.97 13.18 -34.41
N ILE A 267 45.15 12.52 -33.25
CA ILE A 267 44.04 11.89 -32.52
C ILE A 267 42.95 12.87 -32.04
N GLN A 268 43.28 14.15 -31.84
CA GLN A 268 42.34 15.20 -31.48
C GLN A 268 41.63 15.85 -32.68
N ASN A 269 42.26 15.92 -33.86
CA ASN A 269 41.69 16.60 -35.03
C ASN A 269 41.18 15.66 -36.13
N ILE A 270 41.38 14.34 -36.01
CA ILE A 270 41.12 13.38 -37.10
C ILE A 270 39.67 13.45 -37.63
N ASP A 271 38.68 13.66 -36.76
CA ASP A 271 37.27 13.74 -37.18
C ASP A 271 37.02 14.99 -38.06
N ASN A 272 37.63 16.13 -37.70
CA ASN A 272 37.59 17.36 -38.50
C ASN A 272 38.43 17.22 -39.78
N TYR A 273 39.60 16.58 -39.70
CA TYR A 273 40.47 16.32 -40.85
C TYR A 273 39.75 15.49 -41.91
N MET A 274 39.06 14.40 -41.51
CA MET A 274 38.26 13.57 -42.42
C MET A 274 37.06 14.34 -43.01
N THR A 275 36.44 15.22 -42.23
CA THR A 275 35.36 16.10 -42.71
C THR A 275 35.88 17.09 -43.77
N ASN A 276 37.04 17.70 -43.55
CA ASN A 276 37.68 18.61 -44.50
C ASN A 276 38.14 17.88 -45.77
N LEU A 277 38.73 16.69 -45.62
CA LEU A 277 39.12 15.80 -46.73
C LEU A 277 37.91 15.47 -47.61
N HIS A 278 36.77 15.10 -47.00
CA HIS A 278 35.53 14.82 -47.72
C HIS A 278 35.03 16.04 -48.51
N SER A 279 35.05 17.23 -47.92
CA SER A 279 34.66 18.48 -48.63
C SER A 279 35.57 18.79 -49.82
N ILE A 280 36.89 18.67 -49.66
CA ILE A 280 37.88 18.89 -50.74
C ILE A 280 37.67 17.90 -51.91
N LEU A 281 37.35 16.64 -51.60
CA LEU A 281 37.07 15.62 -52.62
C LEU A 281 35.75 15.85 -53.38
N LEU A 282 34.77 16.52 -52.76
CA LEU A 282 33.52 16.93 -53.42
C LEU A 282 33.72 18.16 -54.33
N GLU A 283 34.50 19.15 -53.89
CA GLU A 283 34.66 20.41 -54.62
C GLU A 283 35.52 20.31 -55.89
N ASN A 284 36.55 19.44 -55.90
CA ASN A 284 37.46 19.32 -57.05
C ASN A 284 38.04 17.90 -57.23
N SER A 285 37.16 16.89 -57.33
CA SER A 285 37.52 15.47 -57.44
C SER A 285 38.58 15.15 -58.51
N SER A 286 38.52 15.82 -59.67
CA SER A 286 39.45 15.65 -60.80
C SER A 286 40.89 16.09 -60.49
N SER A 287 41.06 17.10 -59.64
CA SER A 287 42.35 17.73 -59.34
C SER A 287 43.14 16.99 -58.24
N HIS A 288 42.50 16.05 -57.55
CA HIS A 288 43.04 15.39 -56.36
C HIS A 288 43.22 13.88 -56.52
N SER A 289 43.54 13.42 -57.75
CA SER A 289 43.84 12.03 -58.10
C SER A 289 44.75 11.30 -57.10
N ASN A 290 45.88 11.92 -56.71
CA ASN A 290 46.82 11.33 -55.75
C ASN A 290 46.21 11.16 -54.34
N LEU A 291 45.37 12.11 -53.90
CA LEU A 291 44.67 12.02 -52.61
C LEU A 291 43.61 10.91 -52.66
N LEU A 292 42.88 10.77 -53.78
CA LEU A 292 41.94 9.66 -54.01
C LEU A 292 42.63 8.29 -53.98
N GLN A 293 43.84 8.17 -54.51
CA GLN A 293 44.60 6.92 -54.44
C GLN A 293 45.01 6.61 -52.99
N VAL A 294 45.55 7.59 -52.25
CA VAL A 294 45.89 7.43 -50.83
C VAL A 294 44.67 7.03 -49.99
N VAL A 295 43.50 7.66 -50.23
CA VAL A 295 42.24 7.30 -49.57
C VAL A 295 41.85 5.85 -49.87
N ARG A 296 41.94 5.39 -51.12
CA ARG A 296 41.68 3.98 -51.49
C ARG A 296 42.65 3.02 -50.80
N ASP A 297 43.93 3.34 -50.79
CA ASP A 297 44.98 2.51 -50.18
C ASP A 297 44.86 2.43 -48.65
N ILE A 298 44.29 3.46 -48.00
CA ILE A 298 43.98 3.46 -46.56
C ILE A 298 42.68 2.71 -46.29
N VAL A 299 41.61 2.94 -47.05
CA VAL A 299 40.34 2.22 -46.90
C VAL A 299 40.52 0.71 -47.11
N GLY A 300 41.36 0.30 -48.08
CA GLY A 300 41.73 -1.11 -48.27
C GLY A 300 42.52 -1.73 -47.10
N LYS A 301 43.03 -0.93 -46.15
CA LYS A 301 43.64 -1.39 -44.89
C LYS A 301 42.69 -1.32 -43.69
N LEU A 302 41.51 -0.70 -43.84
CA LEU A 302 40.47 -0.68 -42.81
C LEU A 302 39.64 -1.97 -42.82
N GLU A 303 39.48 -2.61 -43.99
CA GLU A 303 38.82 -3.91 -44.10
C GLU A 303 39.74 -5.10 -43.79
N PHE A 304 40.08 -5.28 -42.50
CA PHE A 304 40.16 -6.59 -41.81
C PHE A 304 40.58 -6.37 -40.35
N ASN A 305 39.67 -6.63 -39.40
CA ASN A 305 39.91 -6.99 -37.98
C ASN A 305 38.59 -6.88 -37.18
N GLY A 306 37.54 -7.55 -37.66
CA GLY A 306 36.26 -7.75 -36.97
C GLY A 306 36.18 -9.16 -36.40
#